data_AF-A0A8T0N6S2-F1
#
_entry.id   AF-A0A8T0N6S2-F1
#
_cell.length_a   1.000
_cell.length_b   1.000
_cell.length_c   1.000
_cell.angle_alpha   90.00
_cell.angle_beta   90.00
_cell.angle_gamma   90.00
#
_symmetry.space_group_name_H-M   'P 1'
#
loop_
_entity.id
_entity.type
_entity.pdbx_description
1 polymer ?
#
loop_
_entity_poly.entity_id
_entity_poly.type
_entity_poly.pdbx_seq_one_letter_code
_entity_poly.pdbx_strand_id
1 'polypeptide(L)'
;MERRKGDVLLHHCFMFLPYEDCKIIIRVAIASIDDMISSPIGCRCLGVCLSNARDGELQTLEENIARRAIAIATDQCGAKFLQHALRFGSEELKVRIAERVAQNMVDLSGHSLGNYAVEACFRLTGSDEALRCVLSAFLLLSPGELEALVRGPHSNCVLAKLLDTGKRYSPSLAEALAKRIDALPAAVRQDEHARVLMWVIHRLFHTSTSSRSPSNRQ
;
A
#
# COMPACT_ATOMS: atom_id res chain seq x y z
N MET A 1 17.06 -4.44 -21.33
CA MET A 1 16.76 -4.57 -19.89
C MET A 1 16.05 -5.87 -19.54
N GLU A 2 15.80 -6.78 -20.50
CA GLU A 2 15.09 -8.05 -20.26
C GLU A 2 16.01 -9.28 -20.21
N ARG A 3 17.30 -9.09 -20.47
CA ARG A 3 18.30 -10.16 -20.45
C ARG A 3 18.78 -10.44 -19.02
N ARG A 4 19.24 -11.67 -18.78
CA ARG A 4 19.83 -12.08 -17.48
C ARG A 4 20.90 -11.07 -17.03
N LYS A 5 20.86 -10.69 -15.74
CA LYS A 5 21.73 -9.69 -15.10
C LYS A 5 21.59 -8.26 -15.63
N GLY A 6 20.50 -7.92 -16.32
CA GLY A 6 20.25 -6.57 -16.80
C GLY A 6 20.26 -5.53 -15.67
N ASP A 7 19.64 -5.85 -14.54
CA ASP A 7 19.63 -5.05 -13.31
C ASP A 7 21.03 -4.79 -12.75
N VAL A 8 21.88 -5.81 -12.70
CA VAL A 8 23.27 -5.67 -12.23
C VAL A 8 24.08 -4.77 -13.17
N LEU A 9 23.89 -4.93 -14.48
CA LEU A 9 24.54 -4.06 -15.47
C LEU A 9 24.09 -2.60 -15.32
N LEU A 10 22.78 -2.36 -15.14
CA LEU A 10 22.27 -1.01 -14.91
C LEU A 10 22.88 -0.39 -13.65
N HIS A 11 22.96 -1.14 -12.55
CA HIS A 11 23.62 -0.67 -11.33
C HIS A 11 25.07 -0.26 -11.58
N HIS A 12 25.84 -1.06 -12.32
CA HIS A 12 27.21 -0.71 -12.68
C HIS A 12 27.27 0.56 -13.55
N CYS A 13 26.36 0.72 -14.52
CA CYS A 13 26.28 1.94 -15.31
C CYS A 13 26.08 3.17 -14.42
N PHE A 14 25.08 3.16 -13.53
CA PHE A 14 24.81 4.29 -12.65
C PHE A 14 25.88 4.54 -11.58
N MET A 15 26.67 3.51 -11.23
CA MET A 15 27.79 3.67 -10.28
C MET A 15 29.04 4.28 -10.92
N PHE A 16 29.33 3.94 -12.17
CA PHE A 16 30.63 4.24 -12.78
C PHE A 16 30.57 5.29 -13.90
N LEU A 17 29.39 5.60 -14.43
CA LEU A 17 29.22 6.57 -15.51
C LEU A 17 28.53 7.84 -15.01
N PRO A 18 28.80 9.00 -15.63
CA PRO A 18 28.04 10.23 -15.37
C PRO A 18 26.53 10.06 -15.61
N TYR A 19 25.72 10.79 -14.83
CA TYR A 19 24.25 10.74 -14.97
C TYR A 19 23.79 11.15 -16.37
N GLU A 20 24.46 12.12 -16.98
CA GLU A 20 24.14 12.61 -18.33
C GLU A 20 24.25 11.52 -19.40
N ASP A 21 25.18 10.58 -19.23
CA ASP A 21 25.33 9.43 -20.13
C ASP A 21 24.33 8.32 -19.79
N CYS A 22 23.91 8.23 -18.53
CA CYS A 22 22.99 7.19 -18.06
C CYS A 22 21.52 7.55 -18.24
N LYS A 23 21.12 8.83 -18.33
CA LYS A 23 19.70 9.21 -18.36
C LYS A 23 18.93 8.62 -19.54
N ILE A 24 19.62 8.29 -20.64
CA ILE A 24 19.04 7.57 -21.77
C ILE A 24 18.50 6.19 -21.37
N ILE A 25 19.14 5.52 -20.41
CA ILE A 25 18.68 4.23 -19.86
C ILE A 25 17.30 4.41 -19.23
N ILE A 26 17.10 5.46 -18.43
CA ILE A 26 15.82 5.74 -17.78
C ILE A 26 14.76 6.05 -18.85
N ARG A 27 15.09 6.86 -19.85
CA ARG A 27 14.17 7.19 -20.95
C ARG A 27 13.73 5.95 -21.73
N VAL A 28 14.64 5.02 -22.01
CA VAL A 28 14.32 3.73 -22.65
C VAL A 28 13.45 2.86 -21.74
N ALA A 29 13.72 2.85 -20.43
CA ALA A 29 12.90 2.12 -19.46
C ALA A 29 11.47 2.67 -19.39
N ILE A 30 11.31 4.01 -19.41
CA ILE A 30 10.01 4.68 -19.47
C ILE A 30 9.26 4.29 -20.76
N ALA A 31 9.93 4.33 -21.90
CA ALA A 31 9.34 4.00 -23.20
C ALA A 31 8.87 2.54 -23.28
N SER A 32 9.51 1.64 -22.54
CA SER A 32 9.23 0.19 -22.55
C SER A 32 8.56 -0.28 -21.25
N ILE A 33 7.98 0.64 -20.46
CA ILE A 33 7.55 0.34 -19.09
C ILE A 33 6.46 -0.73 -19.04
N ASP A 34 5.57 -0.77 -20.04
CA ASP A 34 4.48 -1.76 -20.13
C ASP A 34 5.02 -3.20 -20.24
N ASP A 35 6.06 -3.42 -21.03
CA ASP A 35 6.72 -4.73 -21.15
C ASP A 35 7.51 -5.07 -19.88
N MET A 36 8.14 -4.05 -19.27
CA MET A 36 9.01 -4.24 -18.12
C MET A 36 8.24 -4.60 -16.83
N ILE A 37 7.04 -4.06 -16.61
CA ILE A 37 6.26 -4.31 -15.37
C ILE A 37 5.75 -5.76 -15.27
N SER A 38 5.62 -6.46 -16.39
CA SER A 38 5.23 -7.87 -16.43
C SER A 38 6.43 -8.83 -16.46
N SER A 39 7.66 -8.30 -16.39
CA SER A 39 8.89 -9.08 -16.41
C SER A 39 9.60 -9.04 -15.05
N PRO A 40 9.96 -10.18 -14.44
CA PRO A 40 10.72 -10.18 -13.19
C PRO A 40 12.04 -9.40 -13.27
N ILE A 41 12.71 -9.44 -14.43
CA ILE A 41 13.95 -8.70 -14.67
C ILE A 41 13.63 -7.23 -14.98
N GLY A 42 12.57 -6.97 -15.75
CA GLY A 42 12.09 -5.62 -16.04
C GLY A 42 11.75 -4.85 -14.78
N CYS A 43 10.95 -5.42 -13.86
CA CYS A 43 10.66 -4.86 -12.55
C CYS A 43 11.90 -4.51 -11.74
N ARG A 44 12.94 -5.37 -11.74
CA ARG A 44 14.20 -5.07 -11.05
C ARG A 44 14.94 -3.92 -11.71
N CYS A 45 15.01 -3.91 -13.04
CA CYS A 45 15.60 -2.80 -13.80
C CYS A 45 14.87 -1.48 -13.56
N LEU A 46 13.53 -1.49 -13.48
CA LEU A 46 12.73 -0.32 -13.12
C LEU A 46 13.04 0.15 -11.69
N GLY A 47 13.25 -0.76 -10.75
CA GLY A 47 13.73 -0.41 -9.40
C GLY A 47 15.09 0.28 -9.41
N VAL A 48 16.03 -0.20 -10.22
CA VAL A 48 17.34 0.46 -10.42
C VAL A 48 17.15 1.86 -11.02
N CYS A 49 16.32 1.98 -12.04
CA CYS A 49 16.04 3.27 -12.68
C CYS A 49 15.41 4.25 -11.69
N LEU A 50 14.41 3.82 -10.92
CA LEU A 50 13.75 4.66 -9.91
C LEU A 50 14.74 5.14 -8.84
N SER A 51 15.64 4.26 -8.39
CA SER A 51 16.64 4.60 -7.36
C SER A 51 17.71 5.59 -7.82
N ASN A 52 17.90 5.75 -9.14
CA ASN A 52 18.97 6.57 -9.71
C ASN A 52 18.49 7.74 -10.57
N ALA A 53 17.19 7.79 -10.89
CA ALA A 53 16.62 8.87 -11.68
C ALA A 53 16.65 10.20 -10.93
N ARG A 54 16.81 11.29 -11.68
CA ARG A 54 16.87 12.66 -11.18
C ARG A 54 16.03 13.57 -12.06
N ASP A 55 15.67 14.73 -11.52
CA ASP A 55 15.05 15.84 -12.25
C ASP A 55 13.86 15.38 -13.13
N GLY A 56 13.83 15.78 -14.40
CA GLY A 56 12.73 15.47 -15.31
C GLY A 56 12.56 13.98 -15.62
N GLU A 57 13.63 13.18 -15.61
CA GLU A 57 13.51 11.73 -15.79
C GLU A 57 12.84 11.06 -14.60
N LEU A 58 13.14 11.50 -13.38
CA LEU A 58 12.47 10.99 -12.17
C LEU A 58 10.99 11.31 -12.23
N GLN A 59 10.63 12.58 -12.45
CA GLN A 59 9.23 13.00 -12.54
C GLN A 59 8.44 12.19 -13.58
N THR A 60 9.01 12.04 -14.79
CA THR A 60 8.35 11.28 -15.87
C THR A 60 8.22 9.79 -15.52
N LEU A 61 9.23 9.19 -14.88
CA LEU A 61 9.19 7.80 -14.44
C LEU A 61 8.13 7.58 -13.37
N GLU A 62 8.10 8.43 -12.35
CA GLU A 62 7.14 8.35 -11.25
C GLU A 62 5.70 8.55 -11.74
N GLU A 63 5.46 9.49 -12.64
CA GLU A 63 4.17 9.66 -13.33
C GLU A 63 3.72 8.38 -14.04
N ASN A 64 4.63 7.73 -14.75
CA ASN A 64 4.34 6.49 -15.48
C ASN A 64 4.06 5.31 -14.55
N ILE A 65 4.75 5.22 -13.41
CA ILE A 65 4.51 4.23 -12.35
C ILE A 65 3.13 4.47 -11.72
N ALA A 66 2.86 5.70 -11.28
CA ALA A 66 1.60 6.07 -10.64
C ALA A 66 0.39 5.80 -11.54
N ARG A 67 0.50 6.11 -12.84
CA ARG A 67 -0.56 5.83 -13.83
C ARG A 67 -0.89 4.34 -13.95
N ARG A 68 0.09 3.46 -13.68
CA ARG A 68 -0.02 2.00 -13.82
C ARG A 68 -0.13 1.27 -12.48
N ALA A 69 -0.32 1.98 -11.37
CA ALA A 69 -0.27 1.42 -10.03
C ALA A 69 -1.16 0.17 -9.87
N ILE A 70 -2.37 0.15 -10.46
CA ILE A 70 -3.31 -0.98 -10.36
C ILE A 70 -2.83 -2.21 -11.13
N ALA A 71 -2.36 -2.02 -12.37
CA ALA A 71 -1.79 -3.09 -13.18
C ALA A 71 -0.54 -3.67 -12.51
N ILE A 72 0.32 -2.81 -11.97
CA ILE A 72 1.50 -3.23 -11.23
C ILE A 72 1.10 -3.98 -9.94
N ALA A 73 0.12 -3.50 -9.18
CA ALA A 73 -0.33 -4.12 -7.93
C ALA A 73 -0.92 -5.54 -8.10
N THR A 74 -1.47 -5.82 -9.28
CA THR A 74 -2.14 -7.09 -9.59
C THR A 74 -1.23 -8.08 -10.31
N ASP A 75 -0.05 -7.65 -10.75
CA ASP A 75 0.97 -8.50 -11.36
C ASP A 75 1.87 -9.19 -10.31
N GLN A 76 2.29 -10.44 -10.59
CA GLN A 76 3.09 -11.26 -9.69
C GLN A 76 4.47 -10.66 -9.38
N CYS A 77 5.09 -10.00 -10.36
CA CYS A 77 6.37 -9.31 -10.20
C CYS A 77 6.16 -7.83 -9.87
N GLY A 78 5.15 -7.22 -10.49
CA GLY A 78 4.75 -5.83 -10.28
C GLY A 78 4.47 -5.52 -8.82
N ALA A 79 3.75 -6.37 -8.08
CA ALA A 79 3.39 -6.09 -6.69
C ALA A 79 4.63 -5.88 -5.78
N LYS A 80 5.73 -6.60 -6.06
CA LYS A 80 7.01 -6.40 -5.36
C LYS A 80 7.71 -5.12 -5.79
N PHE A 81 7.63 -4.77 -7.08
CA PHE A 81 8.14 -3.50 -7.58
C PHE A 81 7.37 -2.31 -7.00
N LEU A 82 6.04 -2.39 -6.88
CA LEU A 82 5.26 -1.31 -6.27
C LEU A 82 5.64 -1.08 -4.81
N GLN A 83 5.92 -2.15 -4.05
CA GLN A 83 6.46 -2.02 -2.69
C GLN A 83 7.83 -1.35 -2.66
N HIS A 84 8.69 -1.62 -3.64
CA HIS A 84 9.96 -0.93 -3.78
C HIS A 84 9.74 0.55 -4.10
N ALA A 85 8.83 0.87 -5.02
CA ALA A 85 8.46 2.23 -5.37
C ALA A 85 7.90 3.01 -4.15
N LEU A 86 7.07 2.38 -3.33
CA LEU A 86 6.54 2.99 -2.10
C LEU A 86 7.59 3.21 -1.01
N ARG A 87 8.73 2.50 -1.04
CA ARG A 87 9.83 2.69 -0.08
C ARG A 87 10.81 3.78 -0.52
N PHE A 88 11.16 3.81 -1.81
CA PHE A 88 12.26 4.63 -2.33
C PHE A 88 11.83 5.76 -3.26
N GLY A 89 10.58 5.77 -3.71
CA GLY A 89 10.03 6.85 -4.50
C GLY A 89 9.85 8.13 -3.69
N SER A 90 9.60 9.24 -4.39
CA SER A 90 9.28 10.53 -3.79
C SER A 90 8.00 10.47 -2.96
N GLU A 91 7.81 11.44 -2.06
CA GLU A 91 6.54 11.59 -1.35
C GLU A 91 5.37 11.80 -2.32
N GLU A 92 5.58 12.53 -3.41
CA GLU A 92 4.56 12.73 -4.45
C GLU A 92 4.15 11.40 -5.08
N LEU A 93 5.10 10.54 -5.45
CA LEU A 93 4.81 9.22 -5.99
C LEU A 93 4.02 8.37 -4.98
N LYS A 94 4.42 8.37 -3.71
CA LYS A 94 3.75 7.60 -2.66
C LYS A 94 2.29 8.04 -2.50
N VAL A 95 2.03 9.34 -2.46
CA VAL A 95 0.67 9.90 -2.36
C VAL A 95 -0.15 9.53 -3.59
N ARG A 96 0.39 9.71 -4.81
CA ARG A 96 -0.31 9.36 -6.05
C ARG A 96 -0.64 7.87 -6.16
N ILE A 97 0.26 6.99 -5.72
CA ILE A 97 -0.03 5.55 -5.63
C ILE A 97 -1.15 5.30 -4.62
N ALA A 98 -1.10 5.92 -3.43
CA ALA A 98 -2.14 5.77 -2.41
C ALA A 98 -3.51 6.23 -2.91
N GLU A 99 -3.60 7.34 -3.65
CA GLU A 99 -4.84 7.81 -4.28
C GLU A 99 -5.39 6.80 -5.29
N ARG A 100 -4.53 6.23 -6.14
CA ARG A 100 -4.95 5.21 -7.12
C ARG A 100 -5.44 3.94 -6.44
N VAL A 101 -4.72 3.50 -5.41
CA VAL A 101 -5.11 2.34 -4.60
C VAL A 101 -6.43 2.62 -3.88
N ALA A 102 -6.63 3.83 -3.34
CA ALA A 102 -7.86 4.24 -2.68
C ALA A 102 -9.08 4.21 -3.63
N GLN A 103 -8.89 4.59 -4.89
CA GLN A 103 -9.95 4.50 -5.92
C GLN A 103 -10.37 3.06 -6.25
N ASN A 104 -9.52 2.06 -5.98
CA ASN A 104 -9.76 0.64 -6.29
C ASN A 104 -9.64 -0.24 -5.04
N MET A 105 -9.92 0.35 -3.86
CA MET A 105 -9.58 -0.25 -2.57
C MET A 105 -10.26 -1.60 -2.34
N VAL A 106 -11.53 -1.71 -2.72
CA VAL A 106 -12.36 -2.90 -2.46
C VAL A 106 -11.78 -4.10 -3.20
N ASP A 107 -11.59 -3.96 -4.52
CA ASP A 107 -11.07 -5.02 -5.39
C ASP A 107 -9.64 -5.39 -5.01
N LEU A 108 -8.77 -4.40 -4.78
CA LEU A 108 -7.38 -4.66 -4.42
C LEU A 108 -7.25 -5.34 -3.05
N SER A 109 -8.05 -4.95 -2.06
CA SER A 109 -8.01 -5.55 -0.72
C SER A 109 -8.45 -7.01 -0.73
N GLY A 110 -9.37 -7.37 -1.64
CA GLY A 110 -9.81 -8.75 -1.85
C GLY A 110 -8.86 -9.58 -2.73
N HIS A 111 -8.01 -8.94 -3.54
CA HIS A 111 -7.11 -9.62 -4.46
C HIS A 111 -5.93 -10.30 -3.75
N SER A 112 -5.55 -11.50 -4.18
CA SER A 112 -4.47 -12.31 -3.57
C SER A 112 -3.08 -11.65 -3.62
N LEU A 113 -2.84 -10.80 -4.63
CA LEU A 113 -1.62 -9.98 -4.74
C LEU A 113 -1.87 -8.51 -4.38
N GLY A 114 -3.07 -7.99 -4.66
CA GLY A 114 -3.39 -6.58 -4.51
C GLY A 114 -3.43 -6.15 -3.05
N ASN A 115 -3.80 -7.06 -2.13
CA ASN A 115 -3.84 -6.78 -0.70
C ASN A 115 -2.48 -6.30 -0.18
N TYR A 116 -1.37 -6.83 -0.72
CA TYR A 116 -0.02 -6.43 -0.33
C TYR A 116 0.31 -5.01 -0.80
N ALA A 117 -0.25 -4.56 -1.93
CA ALA A 117 -0.11 -3.19 -2.40
C ALA A 117 -0.88 -2.23 -1.50
N VAL A 118 -2.11 -2.58 -1.09
CA VAL A 118 -2.89 -1.79 -0.12
C VAL A 118 -2.13 -1.67 1.20
N GLU A 119 -1.62 -2.79 1.73
CA GLU A 119 -0.79 -2.80 2.92
C GLU A 119 0.45 -1.92 2.80
N ALA A 120 1.09 -1.93 1.64
CA ALA A 120 2.30 -1.15 1.40
C ALA A 120 2.03 0.36 1.50
N CYS A 121 0.88 0.84 1.03
CA CYS A 121 0.52 2.26 1.08
C CYS A 121 0.48 2.83 2.50
N PHE A 122 0.13 2.02 3.50
CA PHE A 122 0.08 2.47 4.89
C PHE A 122 1.23 1.95 5.78
N ARG A 123 1.95 0.89 5.39
CA ARG A 123 3.06 0.34 6.19
C ARG A 123 4.45 0.72 5.73
N LEU A 124 4.63 0.99 4.43
CA LEU A 124 5.97 1.13 3.83
C LEU A 124 6.31 2.56 3.42
N THR A 125 5.30 3.41 3.24
CA THR A 125 5.50 4.78 2.76
C THR A 125 6.21 5.66 3.78
N GLY A 126 5.92 5.47 5.07
CA GLY A 126 6.28 6.43 6.12
C GLY A 126 5.54 7.77 5.98
N SER A 127 4.53 7.83 5.11
CA SER A 127 3.81 9.05 4.75
C SER A 127 2.47 9.09 5.46
N ASP A 128 2.32 10.06 6.38
CA ASP A 128 1.06 10.30 7.09
C ASP A 128 -0.09 10.63 6.13
N GLU A 129 0.22 11.32 5.03
CA GLU A 129 -0.76 11.67 3.99
C GLU A 129 -1.27 10.42 3.26
N ALA A 130 -0.37 9.52 2.85
CA ALA A 130 -0.75 8.26 2.22
C ALA A 130 -1.61 7.39 3.15
N LEU A 131 -1.24 7.28 4.44
CA LEU A 131 -2.04 6.57 5.44
C LEU A 131 -3.44 7.18 5.59
N ARG A 132 -3.52 8.51 5.72
CA ARG A 132 -4.80 9.23 5.85
C ARG A 132 -5.66 9.05 4.61
N CYS A 133 -5.08 9.10 3.42
CA CYS A 133 -5.77 8.84 2.16
C CYS A 133 -6.44 7.45 2.18
N VAL A 134 -5.68 6.41 2.56
CA VAL A 134 -6.21 5.04 2.67
C VAL A 134 -7.29 4.93 3.74
N LEU A 135 -7.06 5.46 4.96
CA LEU A 135 -8.05 5.43 6.04
C LEU A 135 -9.36 6.14 5.64
N SER A 136 -9.25 7.32 5.05
CA SER A 136 -10.41 8.09 4.58
C SER A 136 -11.17 7.33 3.50
N ALA A 137 -10.48 6.67 2.57
CA ALA A 137 -11.14 5.86 1.55
C ALA A 137 -11.95 4.69 2.16
N PHE A 138 -11.39 3.98 3.15
CA PHE A 138 -12.15 2.95 3.89
C PHE A 138 -13.35 3.52 4.66
N LEU A 139 -13.22 4.74 5.21
CA LEU A 139 -14.31 5.44 5.90
C LEU A 139 -15.45 5.87 4.97
N LEU A 140 -15.16 6.09 3.68
CA LEU A 140 -16.15 6.50 2.68
C LEU A 140 -16.87 5.32 2.01
N LEU A 141 -16.42 4.08 2.22
CA LEU A 141 -17.08 2.89 1.68
C LEU A 141 -18.53 2.80 2.15
N SER A 142 -19.43 2.30 1.32
CA SER A 142 -20.79 1.95 1.73
C SER A 142 -20.79 0.83 2.77
N PRO A 143 -21.86 0.67 3.58
CA PRO A 143 -21.97 -0.44 4.52
C PRO A 143 -21.79 -1.81 3.83
N GLY A 144 -22.37 -2.00 2.64
CA GLY A 144 -22.27 -3.26 1.90
C GLY A 144 -20.85 -3.59 1.44
N GLU A 145 -20.08 -2.59 0.98
CA GLU A 145 -18.67 -2.78 0.61
C GLU A 145 -17.82 -3.10 1.83
N LEU A 146 -18.02 -2.37 2.94
CA LEU A 146 -17.31 -2.63 4.19
C LEU A 146 -17.60 -4.05 4.72
N GLU A 147 -18.86 -4.48 4.65
CA GLU A 147 -19.28 -5.84 4.97
C GLU A 147 -18.58 -6.90 4.12
N ALA A 148 -18.49 -6.68 2.80
CA ALA A 148 -17.77 -7.58 1.90
C ALA A 148 -16.29 -7.69 2.27
N LEU A 149 -15.65 -6.56 2.63
CA LEU A 149 -14.25 -6.56 3.04
C LEU A 149 -14.01 -7.24 4.39
N VAL A 150 -14.92 -7.11 5.34
CA VAL A 150 -14.82 -7.79 6.65
C VAL A 150 -14.92 -9.31 6.49
N ARG A 151 -15.78 -9.79 5.58
CA ARG A 151 -15.93 -11.22 5.28
C ARG A 151 -14.88 -11.76 4.30
N GLY A 152 -14.19 -10.91 3.55
CA GLY A 152 -13.23 -11.36 2.54
C GLY A 152 -11.96 -11.95 3.17
N PRO A 153 -11.39 -13.03 2.61
CA PRO A 153 -10.28 -13.79 3.21
C PRO A 153 -8.95 -13.02 3.28
N HIS A 154 -8.73 -12.08 2.36
CA HIS A 154 -7.54 -11.21 2.33
C HIS A 154 -7.83 -9.84 2.95
N SER A 155 -9.00 -9.27 2.64
CA SER A 155 -9.39 -7.91 3.02
C SER A 155 -9.57 -7.73 4.53
N ASN A 156 -9.99 -8.76 5.26
CA ASN A 156 -10.06 -8.69 6.73
C ASN A 156 -8.68 -8.44 7.35
N CYS A 157 -7.62 -9.02 6.77
CA CYS A 157 -6.25 -8.87 7.23
C CYS A 157 -5.73 -7.47 6.90
N VAL A 158 -6.09 -6.93 5.73
CA VAL A 158 -5.78 -5.55 5.35
C VAL A 158 -6.41 -4.58 6.36
N LEU A 159 -7.71 -4.73 6.66
CA LEU A 159 -8.41 -3.92 7.65
C LEU A 159 -7.75 -4.00 9.03
N ALA A 160 -7.39 -5.21 9.49
CA ALA A 160 -6.78 -5.41 10.79
C ALA A 160 -5.42 -4.68 10.91
N LYS A 161 -4.59 -4.80 9.87
CA LYS A 161 -3.28 -4.12 9.81
C LYS A 161 -3.42 -2.62 9.65
N LEU A 162 -4.43 -2.17 8.89
CA LEU A 162 -4.74 -0.75 8.73
C LEU A 162 -5.15 -0.13 10.07
N LEU A 163 -5.97 -0.81 10.87
CA LEU A 163 -6.36 -0.34 12.20
C LEU A 163 -5.19 -0.32 13.17
N ASP A 164 -4.30 -1.32 13.16
CA ASP A 164 -3.10 -1.33 14.02
C ASP A 164 -2.16 -0.17 13.68
N THR A 165 -1.96 0.08 12.38
CA THR A 165 -1.13 1.19 11.89
C THR A 165 -1.80 2.54 12.16
N GLY A 166 -3.08 2.66 11.82
CA GLY A 166 -3.89 3.85 12.04
C GLY A 166 -3.99 4.23 13.50
N LYS A 167 -4.08 3.27 14.43
CA LYS A 167 -4.09 3.58 15.87
C LYS A 167 -2.83 4.32 16.32
N ARG A 168 -1.68 4.04 15.70
CA ARG A 168 -0.39 4.66 16.04
C ARG A 168 -0.24 6.06 15.45
N TYR A 169 -0.61 6.25 14.19
CA TYR A 169 -0.30 7.48 13.43
C TYR A 169 -1.52 8.37 13.15
N SER A 170 -2.74 7.84 13.20
CA SER A 170 -4.00 8.58 12.94
C SER A 170 -5.16 8.00 13.76
N PRO A 171 -5.09 8.07 15.11
CA PRO A 171 -6.00 7.35 16.00
C PRO A 171 -7.47 7.73 15.81
N SER A 172 -7.77 9.00 15.52
CA SER A 172 -9.15 9.46 15.30
C SER A 172 -9.83 8.78 14.12
N LEU A 173 -9.15 8.67 12.98
CA LEU A 173 -9.65 8.00 11.79
C LEU A 173 -9.76 6.48 12.00
N ALA A 174 -8.77 5.88 12.67
CA ALA A 174 -8.79 4.46 13.00
C ALA A 174 -9.95 4.10 13.94
N GLU A 175 -10.22 4.93 14.95
CA GLU A 175 -11.36 4.78 15.86
C GLU A 175 -12.70 4.95 15.13
N ALA A 176 -12.80 5.90 14.22
CA ALA A 176 -13.99 6.06 13.39
C ALA A 176 -14.24 4.81 12.53
N LEU A 177 -13.20 4.24 11.93
CA LEU A 177 -13.32 3.03 11.11
C LEU A 177 -13.69 1.82 11.96
N ALA A 178 -13.07 1.65 13.13
CA ALA A 178 -13.42 0.60 14.08
C ALA A 178 -14.89 0.67 14.50
N LYS A 179 -15.40 1.86 14.85
CA LYS A 179 -16.82 2.08 15.18
C LYS A 179 -17.76 1.70 14.04
N ARG A 180 -17.38 1.99 12.78
CA ARG A 180 -18.18 1.58 11.61
C ARG A 180 -18.22 0.06 11.49
N ILE A 181 -17.11 -0.64 11.74
CA ILE A 181 -17.04 -2.10 11.70
C ILE A 181 -17.85 -2.72 12.86
N ASP A 182 -17.78 -2.15 14.07
CA ASP A 182 -18.57 -2.61 15.22
C ASP A 182 -20.08 -2.44 15.03
N ALA A 183 -20.48 -1.41 14.28
CA ALA A 183 -21.88 -1.16 13.92
C ALA A 183 -22.43 -2.14 12.86
N LEU A 184 -21.59 -2.97 12.25
CA LEU A 184 -22.05 -3.96 11.27
C LEU A 184 -22.89 -5.08 11.92
N PRO A 185 -23.82 -5.69 11.16
CA PRO A 185 -24.62 -6.81 11.64
C PRO A 185 -23.78 -7.91 12.30
N ALA A 186 -24.31 -8.54 13.35
CA ALA A 186 -23.59 -9.59 14.09
C ALA A 186 -23.16 -10.76 13.19
N ALA A 187 -23.97 -11.10 12.18
CA ALA A 187 -23.65 -12.11 11.17
C ALA A 187 -22.37 -11.79 10.37
N VAL A 188 -22.03 -10.51 10.17
CA VAL A 188 -20.78 -10.07 9.54
C VAL A 188 -19.62 -10.26 10.51
N ARG A 189 -19.79 -9.80 11.75
CA ARG A 189 -18.73 -9.78 12.76
C ARG A 189 -18.35 -11.19 13.26
N GLN A 190 -19.29 -12.13 13.19
CA GLN A 190 -19.08 -13.53 13.58
C GLN A 190 -18.63 -14.43 12.42
N ASP A 191 -18.44 -13.86 11.23
CA ASP A 191 -17.90 -14.57 10.07
C ASP A 191 -16.54 -15.20 10.40
N GLU A 192 -16.25 -16.35 9.80
CA GLU A 192 -15.03 -17.09 10.08
C GLU A 192 -13.75 -16.32 9.73
N HIS A 193 -13.82 -15.49 8.68
CA HIS A 193 -12.73 -14.63 8.23
C HIS A 193 -12.60 -13.37 9.09
N ALA A 194 -13.71 -12.89 9.66
CA ALA A 194 -13.74 -11.67 10.47
C ALA A 194 -13.12 -11.84 11.86
N ARG A 195 -12.95 -13.08 12.37
CA ARG A 195 -12.51 -13.35 13.75
C ARG A 195 -11.24 -12.59 14.15
N VAL A 196 -10.22 -12.59 13.29
CA VAL A 196 -8.93 -11.91 13.57
C VAL A 196 -9.12 -10.41 13.62
N LEU A 197 -9.86 -9.84 12.66
CA LEU A 197 -10.15 -8.41 12.62
C LEU A 197 -10.91 -7.96 13.88
N MET A 198 -11.95 -8.70 14.28
CA MET A 198 -12.73 -8.37 15.47
C MET A 198 -11.90 -8.48 16.76
N TRP A 199 -11.00 -9.48 16.84
CA TRP A 199 -10.05 -9.56 17.94
C TRP A 199 -9.11 -8.36 18.00
N VAL A 200 -8.58 -7.91 16.84
CA VAL A 200 -7.74 -6.71 16.75
C VAL A 200 -8.51 -5.47 17.22
N ILE A 201 -9.76 -5.30 16.77
CA ILE A 201 -10.62 -4.17 17.20
C ILE A 201 -10.78 -4.18 18.72
N HIS A 202 -11.17 -5.32 19.30
CA HIS A 202 -11.34 -5.43 20.74
C HIS A 202 -10.06 -5.09 21.50
N ARG A 203 -8.91 -5.65 21.07
CA ARG A 203 -7.59 -5.41 21.67
C ARG A 203 -7.13 -3.96 21.58
N LEU A 204 -7.44 -3.25 20.48
CA LEU A 204 -6.94 -1.90 20.25
C LEU A 204 -7.83 -0.81 20.82
N PHE A 205 -9.15 -1.06 20.90
CA PHE A 205 -10.14 -0.01 21.18
C PHE A 205 -11.02 -0.29 22.40
N HIS A 206 -11.14 -1.54 22.87
CA HIS A 206 -12.06 -1.91 23.97
C HIS A 206 -11.37 -2.34 25.26
N THR A 207 -10.07 -2.64 25.26
CA THR A 207 -9.35 -3.11 26.47
C THR A 207 -8.96 -2.00 27.47
N SER A 208 -9.35 -0.74 27.26
CA SER A 208 -9.00 0.38 28.14
C SER A 208 -10.02 0.72 29.24
N THR A 209 -11.13 -0.02 29.37
CA THR A 209 -12.19 0.28 30.37
C THR A 209 -12.13 -0.53 31.67
N SER A 210 -10.99 -1.13 32.02
CA SER A 210 -10.81 -1.78 33.33
C SER A 210 -9.54 -1.30 34.06
N SER A 211 -9.53 -0.05 34.51
CA SER A 211 -8.82 0.31 35.75
C SER A 211 -9.34 1.66 36.30
N ARG A 212 -9.54 1.69 37.63
CA ARG A 212 -9.96 2.82 38.49
C ARG A 212 -11.46 3.00 38.74
N SER A 213 -12.02 2.07 39.52
CA SER A 213 -12.87 2.45 40.64
C SER A 213 -12.00 2.56 41.90
N PRO A 214 -11.87 3.73 42.56
CA PRO A 214 -11.50 3.75 43.96
C PRO A 214 -12.71 3.24 44.73
N SER A 215 -12.58 2.08 45.38
CA SER A 215 -13.55 1.65 46.36
C SER A 215 -13.60 2.70 47.47
N ASN A 216 -14.74 3.38 47.57
CA ASN A 216 -15.17 3.99 48.83
C ASN A 216 -15.04 2.94 49.94
N ARG A 217 -14.19 3.21 50.92
CA ARG A 217 -14.38 2.70 52.27
C ARG A 217 -14.34 3.87 53.23
N GLN A 218 -15.39 3.89 54.04
CA GLN A 218 -15.67 4.72 55.19
C GLN A 218 -14.52 4.66 56.20
#